data_AF-A0AAF0ZKC0-F1
#
_entry.id   AF-A0AAF0ZKC0-F1
#
_cell.length_a   1.000
_cell.length_b   1.000
_cell.length_c   1.000
_cell.angle_alpha   90.00
_cell.angle_beta   90.00
_cell.angle_gamma   90.00
#
_symmetry.space_group_name_H-M   'P 1'
#
loop_
_entity.id
_entity.type
_entity.pdbx_description
1 polymer ?
#
loop_
_entity_poly.entity_id
_entity_poly.type
_entity_poly.pdbx_seq_one_letter_code
_entity_poly.pdbx_strand_id
1 'polypeptide(L)' 'MKVLRVNIQGITKPAIRRLACRGGVKCISGLIYEETRGVLKICIIYVFMGKVT' A
#
# COMPACT_ATOMS: atom_id res chain seq x y z
N MET A 1 5.45 2.90 -23.88
CA MET A 1 4.59 2.79 -22.67
C MET A 1 5.43 2.13 -21.58
N LYS A 2 5.95 2.91 -20.63
CA LYS A 2 6.86 2.40 -19.59
C LYS A 2 6.02 1.57 -18.62
N VAL A 3 6.09 0.24 -18.74
CA VAL A 3 5.41 -0.66 -17.81
C VAL A 3 6.08 -0.46 -16.45
N LEU A 4 5.42 0.28 -15.55
CA LEU A 4 5.86 0.45 -14.17
C LEU A 4 5.76 -0.91 -13.48
N ARG A 5 6.90 -1.60 -13.36
CA ARG A 5 7.01 -2.78 -12.50
C ARG A 5 6.97 -2.30 -11.05
N VAL A 6 5.78 -2.31 -10.45
CA VAL A 6 5.62 -1.95 -9.04
C VAL A 6 6.25 -3.06 -8.18
N ASN A 7 7.42 -2.78 -7.61
CA ASN A 7 8.04 -3.67 -6.63
C ASN A 7 7.29 -3.52 -5.30
N ILE A 8 6.41 -4.47 -4.99
CA ILE A 8 5.57 -4.44 -3.79
C ILE A 8 6.38 -4.39 -2.49
N GLN A 9 7.58 -4.98 -2.49
CA GLN A 9 8.50 -4.93 -1.36
C GLN A 9 9.16 -3.55 -1.17
N GLY A 10 9.13 -2.70 -2.19
CA GLY A 10 9.58 -1.31 -2.11
C GLY A 10 8.75 -0.47 -1.13
N ILE A 11 7.51 -0.91 -0.82
CA ILE A 11 6.75 -0.40 0.31
C ILE A 11 7.32 -1.03 1.59
N THR A 12 8.19 -0.29 2.28
CA THR A 12 8.90 -0.78 3.46
C THR A 12 8.02 -0.73 4.72
N LYS A 13 8.29 -1.62 5.69
CA LYS A 13 7.61 -1.63 7.01
C LYS A 13 7.58 -0.25 7.70
N PRO A 14 8.67 0.55 7.73
CA PRO A 14 8.62 1.90 8.29
C PRO A 14 7.72 2.86 7.51
N ALA A 15 7.56 2.71 6.19
CA ALA A 15 6.62 3.53 5.41
C ALA A 15 5.16 3.23 5.80
N ILE A 16 4.81 1.96 5.94
CA ILE A 16 3.49 1.52 6.42
C ILE A 16 3.25 2.03 7.85
N ARG A 17 4.25 1.96 8.73
CA ARG A 17 4.14 2.47 10.10
C ARG A 17 3.92 3.98 10.12
N ARG A 18 4.62 4.76 9.28
CA ARG A 18 4.37 6.21 9.15
C ARG A 18 2.95 6.53 8.67
N LEU A 19 2.42 5.76 7.71
CA LEU A 19 1.04 5.90 7.25
C LEU A 19 0.03 5.63 8.38
N ALA A 20 0.22 4.52 9.09
CA ALA A 20 -0.64 4.13 10.20
C ALA A 20 -0.59 5.16 11.36
N CYS A 21 0.62 5.65 11.71
CA CYS A 21 0.76 6.72 12.71
C CYS A 21 0.03 8.01 12.30
N ARG A 22 0.08 8.39 11.01
CA ARG A 22 -0.70 9.54 10.51
C ARG A 22 -2.21 9.32 10.61
N GLY A 23 -2.66 8.07 10.51
CA GLY A 23 -4.05 7.67 10.75
C GLY A 23 -4.42 7.49 12.23
N GLY A 24 -3.54 7.82 13.18
CA GLY A 24 -3.80 7.66 14.62
C GLY A 24 -3.69 6.22 15.14
N VAL A 25 -3.11 5.30 14.36
CA VAL A 25 -2.95 3.89 14.75
C VAL A 25 -1.81 3.75 15.76
N LYS A 26 -2.13 3.26 16.95
CA LYS A 26 -1.18 3.09 18.06
C LYS A 26 -0.31 1.83 17.94
N CYS A 27 -0.90 0.71 17.52
CA CYS A 27 -0.22 -0.59 17.37
C CYS A 27 -0.68 -1.27 16.08
N ILE A 28 0.22 -2.03 15.44
CA ILE A 28 -0.03 -2.70 14.16
C ILE A 28 0.43 -4.16 14.28
N SER A 29 -0.44 -5.11 13.87
CA SER A 29 -0.06 -6.52 13.79
C SER A 29 0.89 -6.80 12.62
N GLY A 30 1.72 -7.84 12.73
CA GLY A 30 2.67 -8.24 11.68
C GLY A 30 2.02 -8.58 10.33
N LEU A 31 0.80 -9.10 10.36
CA LEU A 31 0.05 -9.46 9.15
C LEU A 31 -0.36 -8.23 8.31
N ILE A 32 -0.56 -7.08 8.96
CA ILE A 32 -0.99 -5.84 8.31
C ILE A 32 0.07 -5.34 7.31
N TYR A 33 1.36 -5.66 7.50
CA TYR A 33 2.39 -5.23 6.55
C TYR A 33 2.20 -5.85 5.16
N GLU A 34 1.81 -7.12 5.08
CA GLU A 34 1.57 -7.78 3.80
C GLU A 34 0.17 -7.46 3.26
N GLU A 35 -0.83 -7.34 4.14
CA GLU A 35 -2.19 -6.97 3.75
C GLU A 35 -2.23 -5.56 3.14
N THR A 36 -1.58 -4.58 3.78
CA THR A 36 -1.50 -3.19 3.29
C THR A 36 -0.86 -3.12 1.91
N ARG A 37 0.14 -3.97 1.65
CA ARG A 37 0.78 -4.07 0.34
C ARG A 37 -0.19 -4.57 -0.73
N GLY A 38 -0.95 -5.63 -0.42
CA GLY A 38 -2.00 -6.14 -1.32
C GLY A 38 -3.04 -5.08 -1.66
N VAL A 39 -3.56 -4.39 -0.64
CA VAL A 39 -4.54 -3.30 -0.81
C VAL A 39 -3.96 -2.17 -1.67
N LEU A 40 -2.71 -1.75 -1.42
CA LEU A 40 -2.09 -0.67 -2.16
C LEU A 40 -1.90 -1.01 -3.64
N LYS A 41 -1.54 -2.27 -3.95
CA LYS A 41 -1.43 -2.74 -5.34
C LYS A 41 -2.76 -2.64 -6.07
N ILE A 42 -3.85 -3.09 -5.43
CA ILE A 42 -5.20 -3.04 -6.00
C ILE A 42 -5.64 -1.58 -6.18
N CYS A 43 -5.41 -0.73 -5.18
CA CYS A 43 -5.74 0.69 -5.22
C CYS A 43 -5.05 1.39 -6.39
N ILE A 44 -3.76 1.16 -6.61
CA ILE A 44 -3.02 1.72 -7.75
C ILE A 44 -3.63 1.23 -9.07
N ILE A 45 -3.90 -0.06 -9.21
CA ILE A 45 -4.53 -0.61 -10.42
C ILE A 45 -5.88 0.06 -10.67
N TYR A 46 -6.71 0.21 -9.63
CA TYR A 46 -8.04 0.81 -9.74
C TYR A 46 -8.00 2.28 -10.16
N VAL A 47 -7.12 3.07 -9.53
CA VAL A 47 -6.93 4.50 -9.82
C VAL A 47 -6.37 4.71 -11.23
N PHE A 48 -5.35 3.96 -11.62
CA PHE A 48 -4.74 4.11 -12.95
C PHE A 48 -5.62 3.57 -14.08
N MET A 49 -6.42 2.53 -13.82
CA MET A 49 -7.36 1.97 -14.80
C MET A 49 -8.70 2.71 -14.82
N GLY A 50 -8.83 3.82 -14.08
CA GLY A 50 -10.01 4.68 -14.08
C GLY A 50 -11.28 3.99 -13.57
N LYS A 51 -11.13 2.95 -12.73
CA LYS A 51 -12.27 2.16 -12.25
C LYS A 51 -13.00 2.84 -11.08
N VAL A 52 -12.74 4.11 -10.74
CA VAL A 52 -13.42 4.82 -9.65
C VAL A 52 -14.90 5.04 -9.96
N THR A 53 -15.71 4.13 -9.43
CA THR A 53 -17.16 4.28 -9.22
C THR A 53 -17.43 4.21 -7.72
#